data_AF-A0A2N8C8E5-F1
#
_entry.id   AF-A0A2N8C8E5-F1
#
_cell.length_a   1.000
_cell.length_b   1.000
_cell.length_c   1.000
_cell.angle_alpha   90.00
_cell.angle_beta   90.00
_cell.angle_gamma   90.00
#
_symmetry.space_group_name_H-M   'P 1'
#
loop_
_entity.id
_entity.type
_entity.pdbx_description
1 polymer ?
#
loop_
_entity_poly.entity_id
_entity_poly.type
_entity_poly.pdbx_seq_one_letter_code
_entity_poly.pdbx_strand_id
1 'polypeptide(L)'
;MTTDTQVLIIPVIVQPAEGATEQNKVKVSGTAKAGAVVTIAKAGDHNHWFLKVVAAAADGRWAGTFGEDLPQGVHKIQAQQMLNGVVSPWSSVRTFKVD
;
A
#
# COMPACT_ATOMS: atom_id res chain seq x y z
N MET A 1 -2.49 33.51 -7.56
CA MET A 1 -2.25 32.25 -6.83
C MET A 1 -2.03 31.18 -7.88
N THR A 2 -0.82 30.66 -8.04
CA THR A 2 -0.53 29.59 -9.00
C THR A 2 -1.02 28.28 -8.40
N THR A 3 -2.06 27.69 -8.98
CA THR A 3 -2.49 26.33 -8.64
C THR A 3 -1.44 25.37 -9.19
N ASP A 4 -0.38 25.14 -8.43
CA ASP A 4 0.58 24.09 -8.73
C ASP A 4 -0.14 22.75 -8.58
N THR A 5 -0.33 22.06 -9.70
CA THR A 5 -1.01 20.75 -9.70
C THR A 5 -0.01 19.75 -9.14
N GLN A 6 0.01 19.57 -7.82
CA GLN A 6 0.91 18.64 -7.16
C GLN A 6 0.61 17.21 -7.66
N VAL A 7 1.46 16.65 -8.51
CA VAL A 7 1.37 15.23 -8.91
C VAL A 7 2.05 14.37 -7.84
N LEU A 8 1.34 13.40 -7.27
CA LEU A 8 1.92 12.43 -6.34
C LEU A 8 2.53 11.24 -7.07
N ILE A 9 3.70 10.80 -6.60
CA ILE A 9 4.30 9.54 -7.04
C ILE A 9 3.35 8.37 -6.76
N ILE A 10 3.52 7.26 -7.46
CA ILE A 10 2.77 6.04 -7.15
C ILE A 10 3.49 5.33 -5.98
N PRO A 11 2.80 4.89 -4.92
CA PRO A 11 3.42 4.09 -3.87
C PRO A 11 3.95 2.77 -4.41
N VAL A 12 5.05 2.29 -3.84
CA VAL A 12 5.65 0.99 -4.18
C VAL A 12 5.47 0.05 -3.01
N ILE A 13 4.97 -1.15 -3.27
CA ILE A 13 4.94 -2.25 -2.31
C ILE A 13 6.23 -3.07 -2.48
N VAL A 14 7.04 -3.14 -1.42
CA VAL A 14 8.31 -3.90 -1.38
C VAL A 14 8.10 -5.26 -0.74
N GLN A 15 7.36 -5.32 0.38
CA GLN A 15 6.96 -6.57 1.03
C GLN A 15 5.42 -6.72 1.06
N PRO A 16 4.90 -7.93 0.88
CA PRO A 16 5.62 -9.14 0.48
C PRO A 16 6.27 -8.98 -0.90
N ALA A 17 7.33 -9.75 -1.16
CA ALA A 17 7.91 -9.82 -2.50
C ALA A 17 6.90 -10.45 -3.47
N GLU A 18 7.03 -10.18 -4.77
CA GLU A 18 6.14 -10.82 -5.76
C GLU A 18 6.24 -12.34 -5.66
N GLY A 19 5.09 -13.00 -5.51
CA GLY A 19 4.99 -14.46 -5.42
C GLY A 19 5.45 -15.05 -4.09
N ALA A 20 5.75 -14.24 -3.07
CA ALA A 20 6.14 -14.76 -1.76
C ALA A 20 5.01 -15.56 -1.10
N THR A 21 5.38 -16.51 -0.26
CA THR A 21 4.46 -17.20 0.65
C THR A 21 4.61 -16.58 2.04
N GLU A 22 3.48 -16.15 2.59
CA GLU A 22 3.37 -15.52 3.90
C GLU A 22 2.46 -16.35 4.81
N GLN A 23 2.55 -16.11 6.11
CA GLN A 23 1.58 -16.59 7.09
C GLN A 23 0.52 -15.51 7.32
N ASN A 24 -0.52 -15.83 8.10
CA ASN A 24 -1.43 -14.83 8.64
C ASN A 24 -0.68 -13.75 9.44
N LYS A 25 -1.32 -12.59 9.63
CA LYS A 25 -0.65 -11.35 10.05
C LYS A 25 0.45 -10.93 9.07
N VAL A 26 0.07 -10.89 7.78
CA VAL A 26 0.96 -10.50 6.67
C VAL A 26 1.58 -9.13 6.97
N LYS A 27 2.91 -9.10 6.97
CA LYS A 27 3.69 -7.86 7.10
C LYS A 27 3.87 -7.25 5.73
N VAL A 28 3.55 -5.97 5.61
CA VAL A 28 3.69 -5.21 4.38
C VAL A 28 4.60 -4.01 4.59
N SER A 29 5.38 -3.69 3.58
CA SER A 29 6.25 -2.51 3.60
C SER A 29 6.46 -1.95 2.20
N GLY A 30 6.91 -0.70 2.14
CA GLY A 30 7.15 -0.04 0.89
C GLY A 30 7.55 1.42 1.01
N THR A 31 7.42 2.15 -0.09
CA THR A 31 7.74 3.58 -0.17
C THR A 31 6.58 4.38 -0.72
N ALA A 32 6.44 5.60 -0.26
CA ALA A 32 5.46 6.58 -0.70
C ALA A 32 6.06 7.99 -0.56
N LYS A 33 5.28 9.03 -0.88
CA LYS A 33 5.69 10.40 -0.60
C LYS A 33 5.77 10.58 0.92
N ALA A 34 6.86 11.15 1.40
CA ALA A 34 7.05 11.44 2.82
C ALA A 34 5.85 12.19 3.43
N GLY A 35 5.34 11.69 4.56
CA GLY A 35 4.17 12.25 5.26
C GLY A 35 2.81 11.93 4.63
N ALA A 36 2.76 11.22 3.50
CA ALA A 36 1.50 10.81 2.89
C ALA A 36 0.84 9.66 3.66
N VAL A 37 -0.49 9.60 3.59
CA VAL A 37 -1.26 8.46 4.08
C VAL A 37 -1.33 7.42 2.98
N VAL A 38 -0.83 6.22 3.24
CA VAL A 38 -0.86 5.06 2.34
C VAL A 38 -1.99 4.13 2.74
N THR A 39 -2.80 3.74 1.76
CA THR A 39 -3.87 2.75 1.89
C THR A 39 -3.49 1.52 1.07
N ILE A 40 -3.51 0.35 1.70
CA ILE A 40 -3.35 -0.96 1.05
C ILE A 40 -4.73 -1.62 0.94
N ALA A 41 -5.11 -1.97 -0.29
CA ALA A 41 -6.41 -2.53 -0.59
C ALA A 41 -6.30 -3.78 -1.48
N LYS A 42 -7.39 -4.55 -1.56
CA LYS A 42 -7.50 -5.69 -2.47
C LYS A 42 -7.47 -5.21 -3.93
N ALA A 43 -6.66 -5.87 -4.75
CA ALA A 43 -6.61 -5.55 -6.17
C ALA A 43 -7.97 -5.84 -6.83
N GLY A 44 -8.52 -4.85 -7.52
CA GLY A 44 -9.83 -4.93 -8.17
C GLY A 44 -11.03 -4.73 -7.22
N ASP A 45 -10.82 -4.60 -5.93
CA ASP A 45 -11.84 -4.22 -4.94
C ASP A 45 -11.24 -3.21 -3.95
N HIS A 46 -11.18 -1.95 -4.39
CA HIS A 46 -10.53 -0.87 -3.64
C HIS A 46 -11.35 -0.38 -2.44
N ASN A 47 -12.51 -0.99 -2.15
CA ASN A 47 -13.27 -0.75 -0.92
C ASN A 47 -12.85 -1.70 0.21
N HIS A 48 -12.15 -2.79 -0.12
CA HIS A 48 -11.59 -3.70 0.87
C HIS A 48 -10.20 -3.24 1.27
N TRP A 49 -10.08 -2.58 2.44
CA TRP A 49 -8.81 -2.06 2.95
C TRP A 49 -8.20 -3.00 4.00
N PHE A 50 -6.94 -3.38 3.80
CA PHE A 50 -6.20 -4.21 4.76
C PHE A 50 -5.40 -3.39 5.76
N LEU A 51 -4.92 -2.22 5.34
CA LEU A 51 -4.05 -1.36 6.12
C LEU A 51 -4.17 0.10 5.67
N LYS A 52 -4.10 1.01 6.63
CA LYS A 52 -3.89 2.44 6.40
C LYS A 52 -2.79 2.93 7.32
N VAL A 53 -1.74 3.52 6.77
CA VAL A 53 -0.52 3.91 7.52
C VAL A 53 0.06 5.21 6.98
N VAL A 54 0.73 5.98 7.84
CA VAL A 54 1.43 7.20 7.41
C VAL A 54 2.87 6.85 7.03
N ALA A 55 3.30 7.27 5.84
CA ALA A 55 4.68 7.14 5.41
C ALA A 55 5.58 8.11 6.20
N ALA A 56 6.74 7.62 6.62
CA ALA A 56 7.68 8.38 7.43
C ALA A 56 8.06 9.69 6.74
N ALA A 57 8.13 10.78 7.52
CA ALA A 57 8.46 12.10 6.98
C ALA A 57 9.93 12.21 6.52
N ALA A 58 10.82 11.39 7.07
CA ALA A 58 12.25 11.45 6.75
C ALA A 58 12.58 10.86 5.38
N ASP A 59 11.95 9.74 5.01
CA ASP A 59 12.35 8.94 3.85
C ASP A 59 11.18 8.32 3.06
N GLY A 60 9.93 8.57 3.47
CA GLY A 60 8.75 8.02 2.80
C GLY A 60 8.57 6.51 2.96
N ARG A 61 9.36 5.85 3.82
CA ARG A 61 9.17 4.43 4.10
C ARG A 61 7.93 4.22 4.94
N TRP A 62 7.22 3.14 4.67
CA TRP A 62 6.09 2.69 5.47
C TRP A 62 6.17 1.19 5.68
N ALA A 63 5.63 0.75 6.81
CA ALA A 63 5.48 -0.66 7.14
C ALA A 63 4.27 -0.84 8.05
N GLY A 64 3.66 -2.02 8.01
CA GLY A 64 2.58 -2.39 8.91
C GLY A 64 2.21 -3.85 8.75
N THR A 65 1.14 -4.23 9.45
CA THR A 65 0.60 -5.58 9.44
C THR A 65 -0.87 -5.49 9.12
N PHE A 66 -1.39 -6.42 8.32
CA PHE A 66 -2.83 -6.45 8.03
C PHE A 66 -3.65 -6.60 9.31
N GLY A 67 -4.77 -5.86 9.37
CA GLY A 67 -5.67 -5.86 10.52
C GLY A 67 -6.51 -7.14 10.63
N GLU A 68 -6.51 -7.97 9.60
CA GLU A 68 -7.29 -9.19 9.50
C GLU A 68 -6.44 -10.37 9.02
N ASP A 69 -6.95 -11.56 9.28
CA ASP A 69 -6.39 -12.79 8.75
C ASP A 69 -6.98 -13.07 7.36
N LEU A 70 -6.14 -13.58 6.48
CA LEU A 70 -6.52 -13.91 5.12
C LEU A 70 -6.72 -15.43 5.00
N PRO A 71 -7.72 -15.88 4.24
CA PRO A 71 -7.85 -17.29 3.90
C PRO A 71 -6.60 -17.82 3.20
N GLN A 72 -6.30 -19.11 3.37
CA GLN A 72 -5.23 -19.76 2.61
C GLN A 72 -5.45 -19.58 1.10
N GLY A 73 -4.39 -19.25 0.36
CA GLY A 73 -4.44 -19.11 -1.10
C GLY A 73 -3.75 -17.85 -1.62
N VAL A 74 -3.96 -17.58 -2.91
CA VAL A 74 -3.34 -16.44 -3.60
C VAL A 74 -4.12 -15.16 -3.33
N HIS A 75 -3.40 -14.12 -2.95
CA HIS A 75 -3.92 -12.78 -2.69
C HIS A 75 -3.24 -11.75 -3.59
N LYS A 76 -3.97 -10.68 -3.89
CA LYS A 76 -3.53 -9.58 -4.75
C LYS A 76 -3.87 -8.27 -4.08
N ILE A 77 -2.88 -7.40 -3.94
CA ILE A 77 -3.02 -6.09 -3.29
C ILE A 77 -2.50 -4.96 -4.17
N GLN A 78 -2.99 -3.76 -3.90
CA GLN A 78 -2.50 -2.51 -4.48
C GLN A 78 -2.40 -1.44 -3.38
N ALA A 79 -1.53 -0.46 -3.62
CA ALA A 79 -1.33 0.68 -2.73
C ALA A 79 -1.72 1.99 -3.43
N GLN A 80 -2.30 2.91 -2.68
CA GLN A 80 -2.54 4.29 -3.08
C GLN A 80 -2.13 5.21 -1.94
N GLN A 81 -1.74 6.44 -2.26
CA GLN A 81 -1.47 7.46 -1.26
C GLN A 81 -2.31 8.70 -1.42
N MET A 82 -2.50 9.41 -0.31
CA MET A 82 -3.11 10.73 -0.25
C MET A 82 -2.22 11.69 0.54
N LEU A 83 -2.02 12.89 -0.01
CA LEU A 83 -1.31 13.99 0.66
C LEU A 83 -1.97 15.31 0.28
N ASN A 84 -2.33 16.13 1.27
CA ASN A 84 -2.97 17.45 1.07
C ASN A 84 -4.22 17.41 0.16
N GLY A 85 -5.01 16.35 0.27
CA GLY A 85 -6.21 16.16 -0.56
C GLY A 85 -5.95 15.67 -1.99
N VAL A 86 -4.70 15.58 -2.42
CA VAL A 86 -4.32 14.95 -3.68
C VAL A 86 -4.18 13.45 -3.47
N VAL A 87 -4.73 12.67 -4.41
CA VAL A 87 -4.67 11.21 -4.41
C VAL A 87 -3.82 10.73 -5.59
N SER A 88 -2.95 9.73 -5.36
CA SER A 88 -2.15 9.12 -6.43
C SER A 88 -2.96 8.10 -7.25
N PRO A 89 -2.49 7.71 -8.44
CA PRO A 89 -2.90 6.44 -9.03
C PRO A 89 -2.58 5.26 -8.09
N TRP A 90 -3.27 4.13 -8.31
CA TRP A 90 -2.93 2.86 -7.66
C TRP A 90 -1.62 2.30 -8.18
N SER A 91 -0.90 1.59 -7.32
CA SER A 91 0.28 0.81 -7.70
C SER A 91 -0.05 -0.32 -8.67
N SER A 92 0.98 -0.89 -9.30
CA SER A 92 0.87 -2.22 -9.89
C SER A 92 0.39 -3.23 -8.83
N VAL A 93 -0.28 -4.29 -9.29
CA VAL A 93 -0.71 -5.40 -8.43
C VAL A 93 0.52 -6.09 -7.86
N ARG A 94 0.51 -6.33 -6.55
CA ARG A 94 1.42 -7.23 -5.85
C ARG A 94 0.70 -8.53 -5.54
N THR A 95 1.24 -9.65 -5.99
CA THR A 95 0.71 -10.99 -5.72
C THR A 95 1.54 -11.70 -4.67
N PHE A 96 0.88 -12.41 -3.75
CA PHE A 96 1.52 -13.30 -2.77
C PHE A 96 0.55 -14.43 -2.40
N LYS A 97 1.02 -15.42 -1.64
CA LYS A 97 0.22 -16.54 -1.14
C LYS A 97 0.20 -16.52 0.39
N VAL A 98 -0.92 -16.87 0.99
CA VAL A 98 -1.02 -17.20 2.42
C VAL A 98 -1.12 -18.72 2.57
N ASP A 99 -0.33 -19.30 3.47
CA ASP A 99 -0.31 -20.73 3.84
C ASP A 99 -0.61 -20.97 5.33
#